data_AF-A0A822II44-F1
#
_entry.id   AF-A0A822II44-F1
#
_cell.length_a   1.000
_cell.length_b   1.000
_cell.length_c   1.000
_cell.angle_alpha   90.00
_cell.angle_beta   90.00
_cell.angle_gamma   90.00
#
_symmetry.space_group_name_H-M   'P 1'
#
loop_
_entity.id
_entity.type
_entity.pdbx_description
1 polymer ?
#
loop_
_entity_poly.entity_id
_entity_poly.type
_entity_poly.pdbx_seq_one_letter_code
_entity_poly.pdbx_strand_id
1 'polypeptide(L)' 'MAISDQIIKILAEDMGPSATLFLERQCKFHLNKDPGALTASDMGELSKWVYTGAKLTLGDGIADKLKTKILAVK' A
#
# COMPACT_ATOMS: atom_id res chain seq x y z
N MET A 1 -7.61 -9.66 11.59
CA MET A 1 -7.60 -9.22 10.18
C MET A 1 -6.15 -9.15 9.76
N ALA A 2 -5.77 -9.76 8.64
CA ALA A 2 -4.38 -9.69 8.20
C ALA A 2 -4.00 -8.23 7.89
N ILE A 3 -2.73 -7.87 8.06
CA ILE A 3 -2.26 -6.50 7.72
C ILE A 3 -2.59 -6.20 6.26
N SER A 4 -2.40 -7.17 5.36
CA SER A 4 -2.78 -7.08 3.95
C SER A 4 -4.21 -6.62 3.72
N ASP A 5 -5.19 -7.17 4.45
CA ASP A 5 -6.60 -6.80 4.30
C ASP A 5 -6.84 -5.35 4.71
N GLN A 6 -6.13 -4.86 5.73
CA GLN A 6 -6.23 -3.46 6.15
C GLN A 6 -5.66 -2.53 5.07
N ILE A 7 -4.52 -2.90 4.49
CA ILE A 7 -3.89 -2.14 3.42
C ILE A 7 -4.78 -2.13 2.17
N ILE A 8 -5.35 -3.27 1.78
CA ILE A 8 -6.29 -3.35 0.65
C ILE A 8 -7.48 -2.42 0.89
N LYS A 9 -8.06 -2.40 2.10
CA LYS A 9 -9.16 -1.48 2.44
C LYS A 9 -8.75 -0.01 2.30
N ILE A 10 -7.57 0.36 2.81
CA ILE A 10 -7.04 1.73 2.69
C ILE A 10 -6.88 2.12 1.21
N LEU A 11 -6.25 1.25 0.41
CA LEU A 11 -6.00 1.50 -1.01
C LEU A 11 -7.30 1.57 -1.81
N ALA A 12 -8.27 0.69 -1.51
CA ALA A 12 -9.53 0.60 -2.25
C ALA A 12 -10.40 1.85 -2.14
N GLU A 13 -10.23 2.69 -1.12
CA GLU A 13 -10.93 3.97 -1.01
C GLU A 13 -10.63 4.90 -2.19
N ASP A 14 -9.39 4.89 -2.70
CA ASP A 14 -8.94 5.79 -3.77
C ASP A 14 -8.63 5.03 -5.10
N MET A 15 -8.34 3.72 -5.03
CA MET A 15 -7.98 2.87 -6.18
C MET A 15 -9.10 1.92 -6.63
N GLY A 16 -10.14 1.75 -5.81
CA GLY A 16 -11.23 0.80 -6.05
C GLY A 16 -10.73 -0.64 -6.25
N PRO A 17 -11.24 -1.38 -7.24
CA PRO A 17 -10.94 -2.81 -7.43
C PRO A 17 -9.46 -3.07 -7.78
N SER A 18 -8.71 -2.05 -8.20
CA SER A 18 -7.29 -2.21 -8.54
C SER A 18 -6.36 -2.31 -7.33
N ALA A 19 -6.86 -2.04 -6.12
CA ALA A 19 -6.09 -2.04 -4.87
C ALA A 19 -5.31 -3.33 -4.61
N THR A 20 -5.95 -4.49 -4.82
CA THR A 20 -5.31 -5.80 -4.58
C THR A 20 -4.12 -6.01 -5.53
N LEU A 21 -4.34 -5.85 -6.83
CA LEU A 21 -3.30 -5.99 -7.85
C LEU A 21 -2.17 -4.96 -7.65
N PHE A 22 -2.51 -3.76 -7.20
CA PHE A 22 -1.53 -2.75 -6.89
C PHE A 22 -0.66 -3.17 -5.70
N LEU A 23 -1.27 -3.62 -4.60
CA LEU A 23 -0.53 -4.09 -3.42
C LEU A 23 0.36 -5.29 -3.75
N GLU A 24 -0.13 -6.27 -4.51
CA GLU A 24 0.64 -7.42 -4.97
C GLU A 24 1.90 -6.99 -5.73
N ARG A 25 1.78 -6.01 -6.63
CA ARG A 25 2.93 -5.46 -7.37
C ARG A 25 3.92 -4.79 -6.43
N GLN A 26 3.45 -3.96 -5.49
CA GLN A 26 4.36 -3.29 -4.55
C GLN A 26 5.11 -4.30 -3.68
N CYS A 27 4.42 -5.32 -3.17
CA CYS A 27 5.04 -6.36 -2.35
C CYS A 27 6.04 -7.20 -3.16
N LYS A 28 5.67 -7.62 -4.37
CA LYS A 28 6.51 -8.45 -5.24
C LYS A 28 7.79 -7.74 -5.68
N PHE A 29 7.68 -6.50 -6.18
CA PHE A 29 8.82 -5.84 -6.83
C PHE A 29 9.69 -5.02 -5.89
N HIS A 30 9.17 -4.64 -4.72
CA HIS A 30 9.88 -3.71 -3.83
C HIS A 30 10.15 -4.27 -2.45
N LEU A 31 9.33 -5.18 -1.95
CA LEU A 31 9.55 -5.84 -0.65
C LEU A 31 10.03 -7.29 -0.80
N ASN A 32 9.97 -7.85 -2.02
CA ASN A 32 10.20 -9.27 -2.32
C ASN A 32 9.38 -10.19 -1.39
N LYS A 33 8.10 -9.85 -1.19
CA LYS A 33 7.17 -10.54 -0.27
C LYS A 33 5.82 -10.79 -0.92
N ASP A 34 5.13 -11.80 -0.39
CA ASP A 34 3.69 -11.97 -0.58
C ASP A 34 2.94 -10.99 0.34
N PRO A 35 1.84 -10.35 -0.10
CA PRO A 35 1.04 -9.47 0.77
C PRO A 35 0.60 -10.13 2.08
N GLY A 36 0.26 -11.43 2.07
CA GLY A 36 -0.13 -12.17 3.26
C GLY A 36 0.98 -12.35 4.29
N ALA A 37 2.24 -12.12 3.90
CA ALA A 37 3.41 -12.14 4.78
C ALA A 37 3.81 -10.75 5.32
N LEU A 38 3.01 -9.71 5.05
CA LEU A 38 3.26 -8.36 5.56
C LEU A 38 3.17 -8.31 7.09
N THR A 39 4.12 -7.60 7.67
CA THR A 39 4.22 -7.33 9.10
C THR A 39 4.28 -5.83 9.37
N ALA A 40 4.11 -5.42 10.62
CA ALA A 40 4.18 -4.00 10.99
C ALA A 40 5.51 -3.34 10.61
N SER A 41 6.63 -4.09 10.63
CA SER A 41 7.95 -3.57 10.24
C SER A 41 8.05 -3.21 8.76
N ASP A 42 7.14 -3.71 7.92
CA ASP A 42 7.16 -3.46 6.48
C ASP A 42 6.50 -2.13 6.09
N MET A 43 5.68 -1.53 6.97
CA MET A 43 4.85 -0.36 6.63
C MET A 43 5.69 0.86 6.24
N GLY A 44 6.88 1.00 6.82
CA GLY A 44 7.82 2.08 6.49
C GLY A 44 8.31 2.01 5.04
N GLU A 45 8.59 0.81 4.53
CA GLU A 45 9.02 0.61 3.15
C GLU A 45 7.83 0.57 2.19
N LEU A 46 6.78 -0.17 2.55
CA LEU A 46 5.55 -0.26 1.76
C LEU A 46 4.96 1.12 1.46
N SER A 47 4.88 2.00 2.46
CA SER A 47 4.30 3.35 2.29
C SER A 47 5.07 4.20 1.28
N LYS A 48 6.40 4.04 1.14
CA LYS A 48 7.22 4.74 0.15
C LYS A 48 6.90 4.28 -1.27
N TRP A 49 6.73 2.97 -1.46
CA TRP A 49 6.44 2.40 -2.77
C TRP A 49 4.99 2.63 -3.18
N VAL A 50 4.05 2.56 -2.24
CA VAL A 50 2.67 2.99 -2.47
C VAL A 50 2.62 4.47 -2.85
N TYR A 51 3.33 5.35 -2.15
CA TYR A 51 3.40 6.77 -2.52
C TYR A 51 3.92 6.95 -3.95
N THR A 52 5.04 6.30 -4.28
CA THR A 52 5.68 6.41 -5.60
C THR A 52 4.75 5.94 -6.71
N GLY A 53 4.11 4.77 -6.54
CA GLY A 53 3.18 4.23 -7.53
C GLY A 53 1.89 5.04 -7.65
N ALA A 54 1.29 5.44 -6.52
CA ALA A 54 0.04 6.21 -6.50
C ALA A 54 0.24 7.63 -7.04
N LYS A 55 1.39 8.26 -6.80
CA LYS A 55 1.69 9.61 -7.31
C LYS A 55 1.62 9.67 -8.83
N LEU A 56 2.10 8.63 -9.52
CA LEU A 56 2.12 8.59 -10.99
C LEU A 56 0.72 8.51 -11.62
N THR A 57 -0.28 8.01 -10.89
CA THR A 57 -1.63 7.73 -11.42
C THR A 57 -2.73 8.59 -10.80
N LEU A 58 -2.60 8.92 -9.52
CA LEU A 58 -3.61 9.62 -8.72
C LEU A 58 -3.14 11.00 -8.24
N GLY A 59 -1.87 11.34 -8.44
CA GLY A 59 -1.27 12.61 -8.04
C GLY A 59 -0.82 12.66 -6.58
N ASP A 60 -0.07 13.71 -6.24
CA ASP A 60 0.61 13.86 -4.95
C ASP A 60 -0.32 13.82 -3.73
N GLY A 61 -1.45 14.54 -3.77
CA GLY A 61 -2.36 14.65 -2.62
C GLY A 61 -2.92 13.30 -2.17
N ILE A 62 -3.35 12.45 -3.12
CA ILE A 62 -3.85 11.11 -2.82
C ILE A 62 -2.69 10.21 -2.38
N ALA A 63 -1.53 10.30 -3.03
CA ALA A 63 -0.36 9.52 -2.65
C ALA A 63 0.09 9.78 -1.20
N ASP A 64 0.12 11.04 -0.77
CA ASP A 64 0.47 11.41 0.61
C ASP A 64 -0.57 10.95 1.63
N LYS A 65 -1.86 11.04 1.29
CA LYS A 65 -2.96 10.48 2.11
C LYS A 65 -2.75 8.98 2.34
N LEU A 66 -2.51 8.21 1.27
CA LEU A 66 -2.33 6.76 1.35
C LEU A 66 -1.08 6.39 2.15
N LYS A 67 0.04 7.08 1.92
CA LYS A 67 1.28 6.90 2.69
C LYS A 67 1.05 7.08 4.19
N THR A 68 0.36 8.16 4.57
CA THR A 68 0.06 8.49 5.97
C THR A 68 -0.81 7.42 6.62
N LYS A 69 -1.85 6.95 5.93
CA LYS A 69 -2.73 5.88 6.42
C LYS A 69 -1.97 4.56 6.63
N ILE A 70 -1.11 4.18 5.69
CA ILE A 70 -0.31 2.95 5.78
C ILE A 70 0.66 3.00 6.97
N LEU A 71 1.34 4.14 7.20
CA LEU A 71 2.25 4.31 8.33
C LEU A 71 1.57 4.22 9.70
N ALA A 72 0.25 4.42 9.76
CA ALA A 72 -0.53 4.30 10.98
C ALA A 72 -0.94 2.84 11.31
N VAL A 73 -0.74 1.90 10.40
CA VAL A 73 -1.06 0.48 10.60
C VAL A 73 -0.03 -0.16 11.56
N LYS A 74 -0.53 -0.95 12.51
CA LYS A 74 0.24 -1.65 13.54
C LYS A 74 0.04 -3.15 13.47
#